data_AF-A0A0F9HS46-F1
#
_entry.id   AF-A0A0F9HS46-F1
#
_cell.length_a   1.000
_cell.length_b   1.000
_cell.length_c   1.000
_cell.angle_alpha   90.00
_cell.angle_beta   90.00
_cell.angle_gamma   90.00
#
_symmetry.space_group_name_H-M   'P 1'
#
loop_
_entity.id
_entity.type
_entity.pdbx_description
1 polymer ?
#
loop_
_entity_poly.entity_id
_entity_poly.type
_entity_poly.pdbx_seq_one_letter_code
_entity_poly.pdbx_strand_id
1 'polypeptide(L)'
;MGTASILDMADKRNTDKQKALDSALAQIERQFGKGSIMKLGGENQLPDIESTSTGSLGLDIALGIGGLPKGRIVEIYGPESSGKTTLTLHVVAEEQKKGGVCAFVDAEHALDPQYAKKLGVNLDELLISQPDTGEQ
;
A
#
# COMPACT_ATOMS: atom_id res chain seq x y z
N MET A 1 -49.68 33.21 20.17
CA MET A 1 -49.00 31.91 20.11
C MET A 1 -48.62 31.64 18.66
N GLY A 2 -47.40 31.18 18.40
CA GLY A 2 -47.12 30.35 17.22
C GLY A 2 -46.35 31.00 16.06
N THR A 3 -45.11 31.44 16.29
CA THR A 3 -44.06 31.52 15.24
C THR A 3 -42.68 31.17 15.82
N ALA A 4 -42.60 30.09 16.61
CA ALA A 4 -41.32 29.45 16.87
C ALA A 4 -40.83 28.88 15.53
N SER A 5 -39.89 29.59 14.94
CA SER A 5 -39.42 29.51 13.56
C SER A 5 -38.98 28.09 13.17
N ILE A 6 -39.53 27.58 12.07
CA ILE A 6 -39.16 26.31 11.45
C ILE A 6 -37.67 26.29 11.05
N LEU A 7 -37.07 27.47 10.80
CA LEU A 7 -35.63 27.61 10.54
C LEU A 7 -34.78 27.20 11.76
N ASP A 8 -35.25 27.53 12.97
CA ASP A 8 -34.54 27.27 14.23
C ASP A 8 -34.52 25.76 14.60
N MET A 9 -35.50 25.00 14.11
CA MET A 9 -35.56 23.54 14.26
C MET A 9 -34.65 22.79 13.26
N ALA A 10 -34.45 23.32 12.05
CA ALA A 10 -33.58 22.72 11.05
C ALA A 10 -32.11 22.83 11.47
N ASP A 11 -31.70 23.99 11.99
CA ASP A 11 -30.35 24.23 12.51
C ASP A 11 -30.06 23.40 13.77
N LYS A 12 -31.02 23.28 14.69
CA LYS A 12 -30.90 22.37 15.85
C LYS A 12 -30.73 20.90 15.43
N ARG A 13 -31.53 20.42 14.47
CA ARG A 13 -31.38 19.04 13.96
C ARG A 13 -30.01 18.79 13.34
N ASN A 14 -29.46 19.77 12.64
CA ASN A 14 -28.13 19.65 12.06
C ASN A 14 -27.04 19.63 13.15
N THR A 15 -27.22 20.45 14.19
CA THR A 15 -26.33 20.50 15.36
C THR A 15 -26.36 19.20 16.17
N ASP A 16 -27.54 18.63 16.41
CA ASP A 16 -27.68 17.38 17.16
C ASP A 16 -27.10 16.18 16.39
N LYS A 17 -27.27 16.16 15.06
CA LYS A 17 -26.61 15.18 14.18
C LYS A 17 -25.10 15.31 14.23
N GLN A 18 -24.57 16.53 14.20
CA GLN A 18 -23.13 16.77 14.28
C GLN A 18 -22.55 16.31 15.63
N LYS A 19 -23.23 16.60 16.74
CA LYS A 19 -22.82 16.12 18.08
C LYS A 19 -22.83 14.60 18.19
N ALA A 20 -23.86 13.95 17.66
CA ALA A 20 -23.94 12.49 17.65
C ALA A 20 -22.81 11.86 16.80
N LEU A 21 -22.50 12.47 15.65
CA LEU A 21 -21.38 12.07 14.80
C LEU A 21 -20.05 12.21 15.54
N ASP A 22 -19.77 13.38 16.13
CA ASP A 22 -18.52 13.65 16.83
C ASP A 22 -18.32 12.70 18.04
N SER A 23 -19.40 12.40 18.77
CA SER A 23 -19.38 11.42 19.87
C SER A 23 -19.07 10.00 19.37
N ALA A 24 -19.65 9.58 18.24
CA ALA A 24 -19.40 8.27 17.67
C ALA A 24 -17.95 8.15 17.18
N LEU A 25 -17.44 9.19 16.51
CA LEU A 25 -16.04 9.26 16.07
C LEU A 25 -15.07 9.15 17.26
N ALA A 26 -15.32 9.90 18.34
CA ALA A 26 -14.50 9.83 19.55
C ALA A 26 -14.55 8.46 20.25
N GLN A 27 -15.70 7.79 20.22
CA GLN A 27 -15.83 6.44 20.77
C GLN A 27 -15.01 5.42 19.98
N ILE A 28 -15.01 5.52 18.65
CA ILE A 28 -14.21 4.67 17.75
C ILE A 28 -12.72 4.89 18.02
N GLU A 29 -12.23 6.13 18.09
CA GLU A 29 -10.82 6.41 18.39
C GLU A 29 -10.39 5.91 19.79
N ARG A 30 -11.27 6.01 20.80
CA ARG A 30 -10.97 5.51 22.15
C ARG A 30 -10.87 3.99 22.20
N GLN A 31 -11.68 3.28 21.41
CA GLN A 31 -11.69 1.82 21.38
C GLN A 31 -10.59 1.23 20.51
N PHE A 32 -10.26 1.86 19.38
CA PHE A 32 -9.40 1.28 18.34
C PHE A 32 -8.09 2.07 18.12
N GLY A 33 -7.89 3.18 18.82
CA GLY A 33 -6.68 4.01 18.74
C GLY A 33 -6.85 5.24 17.83
N LYS A 34 -5.94 6.21 17.99
CA LYS A 34 -5.92 7.41 17.13
C LYS A 34 -5.73 7.01 15.66
N GLY A 35 -6.50 7.63 14.76
CA GLY A 35 -6.43 7.34 13.33
C GLY A 35 -7.24 6.13 12.87
N SER A 36 -7.98 5.46 13.77
CA SER A 36 -8.91 4.38 13.40
C SER A 36 -10.08 4.85 12.54
N ILE A 37 -10.41 6.14 12.58
CA ILE A 37 -11.39 6.77 11.72
C ILE A 37 -10.99 8.23 11.46
N MET A 38 -11.04 8.66 10.20
CA MET A 38 -10.68 10.03 9.82
C MET A 38 -11.47 10.47 8.60
N LYS A 39 -11.66 11.80 8.46
CA LYS A 39 -12.23 12.36 7.23
C LYS A 39 -11.19 12.23 6.12
N LEU A 40 -11.57 11.61 5.01
CA LEU A 40 -10.67 11.33 3.88
C LEU A 40 -10.04 12.60 3.27
N GLY A 41 -10.72 13.74 3.34
CA GLY A 41 -10.22 15.05 2.86
C GLY A 41 -9.87 16.04 3.98
N GLY A 42 -9.67 15.58 5.21
CA GLY A 42 -9.20 16.43 6.31
C GLY A 42 -7.73 16.83 6.11
N GLU A 43 -7.23 17.77 6.94
CA GLU A 43 -5.85 18.29 6.88
C GLU A 43 -4.76 17.22 7.01
N ASN A 44 -5.11 16.01 7.46
CA ASN A 44 -4.30 14.83 7.27
C ASN A 44 -4.43 14.36 5.82
N GLN A 45 -3.68 15.00 4.92
CA GLN A 45 -3.37 14.42 3.62
C GLN A 45 -2.98 12.95 3.86
N LEU A 46 -3.60 12.03 3.12
CA LEU A 46 -3.16 10.63 3.10
C LEU A 46 -1.62 10.66 3.04
N PRO A 47 -0.91 9.97 3.95
CA PRO A 47 0.54 9.98 3.93
C PRO A 47 1.01 9.62 2.52
N ASP A 48 1.98 10.38 1.98
CA ASP A 48 2.55 10.12 0.67
C ASP A 48 2.81 8.61 0.54
N ILE A 49 2.23 8.00 -0.50
CA ILE A 49 2.36 6.56 -0.71
C ILE A 49 3.82 6.31 -1.08
N GLU A 50 4.59 5.80 -0.12
CA GLU A 50 5.98 5.41 -0.36
C GLU A 50 6.02 4.37 -1.47
N SER A 51 7.00 4.50 -2.38
CA SER A 51 7.12 3.61 -3.53
C SER A 51 8.55 3.09 -3.74
N THR A 52 8.64 1.91 -4.35
CA THR A 52 9.87 1.26 -4.78
C THR A 52 9.93 1.24 -6.29
N SER A 53 11.03 1.73 -6.87
CA SER A 53 11.21 1.75 -8.33
C SER A 53 11.13 0.34 -8.90
N THR A 54 10.55 0.22 -10.08
CA THR A 54 10.49 -1.04 -10.84
C THR A 54 11.81 -1.38 -11.54
N GLY A 55 12.80 -0.48 -11.50
CA GLY A 55 13.99 -0.55 -12.34
C GLY A 55 13.75 -0.13 -13.80
N SER A 56 12.51 0.21 -14.16
CA SER A 56 12.12 0.73 -15.47
C SER A 56 11.52 2.13 -15.31
N LEU A 57 12.28 3.14 -15.73
CA LEU A 57 11.84 4.55 -15.65
C LEU A 57 10.48 4.77 -16.35
N GLY A 58 10.26 4.13 -17.50
CA GLY A 58 9.01 4.26 -18.23
C GLY A 58 7.81 3.71 -17.44
N LEU A 59 7.99 2.59 -16.73
CA LEU A 59 6.94 2.01 -15.90
C LEU A 59 6.71 2.82 -14.63
N ASP A 60 7.77 3.30 -13.98
CA ASP A 60 7.66 4.16 -12.79
C ASP A 60 6.89 5.46 -13.08
N ILE A 61 7.13 6.07 -14.25
CA ILE A 61 6.37 7.22 -14.74
C ILE A 61 4.91 6.82 -15.00
N ALA A 62 4.67 5.69 -15.68
CA ALA A 62 3.32 5.24 -16.00
C ALA A 62 2.47 4.94 -14.75
N LEU A 63 3.11 4.49 -13.67
CA LEU A 63 2.46 4.27 -12.36
C LEU A 63 2.13 5.57 -11.63
N GLY A 64 2.69 6.72 -12.05
CA GLY A 64 2.38 8.06 -11.53
C GLY A 64 2.97 8.38 -10.15
N ILE A 65 3.24 7.37 -9.34
CA ILE A 65 3.83 7.49 -7.98
C ILE A 65 5.32 7.14 -7.94
N GLY A 66 5.95 6.92 -9.10
CA GLY A 66 7.39 6.65 -9.21
C GLY A 66 7.80 5.21 -8.90
N GLY A 67 6.86 4.26 -8.85
CA GLY A 67 7.16 2.85 -8.61
C GLY A 67 5.99 2.05 -8.04
N LEU A 68 6.29 0.87 -7.51
CA LEU A 68 5.31 0.02 -6.81
C LEU A 68 5.00 0.59 -5.41
N PRO A 69 3.72 0.68 -5.01
CA PRO A 69 3.35 1.21 -3.71
C PRO A 69 3.72 0.25 -2.56
N LYS A 70 4.40 0.76 -1.53
CA LYS A 70 4.70 -0.01 -0.32
C LYS A 70 3.44 -0.22 0.53
N GLY A 71 3.41 -1.34 1.25
CA GLY A 71 2.27 -1.73 2.10
C GLY A 71 1.02 -2.14 1.31
N ARG A 72 1.17 -2.45 0.02
CA ARG A 72 0.09 -2.89 -0.88
C ARG A 72 0.49 -4.16 -1.61
N ILE A 73 -0.51 -4.93 -2.02
CA ILE A 73 -0.32 -6.09 -2.88
C ILE A 73 -0.29 -5.60 -4.33
N VAL A 74 0.70 -6.06 -5.09
CA VAL A 74 0.83 -5.79 -6.53
C VAL A 74 0.84 -7.12 -7.25
N GLU A 75 0.03 -7.23 -8.31
CA GLU A 75 -0.02 -8.40 -9.18
C GLU A 75 0.63 -8.06 -10.53
N ILE A 76 1.62 -8.87 -10.94
CA ILE A 76 2.26 -8.79 -12.26
C ILE A 76 1.95 -10.10 -12.99
N TYR A 77 1.08 -10.05 -14.01
CA TYR A 77 0.67 -11.22 -14.78
C TYR A 77 1.03 -11.08 -16.26
N GLY A 78 1.07 -12.21 -16.97
CA GLY A 78 1.37 -12.26 -18.40
C GLY A 78 1.92 -13.63 -18.85
N PRO A 79 2.12 -13.82 -20.16
CA PRO A 79 2.63 -15.07 -20.72
C PRO A 79 3.96 -15.52 -20.13
N GLU A 80 4.29 -16.81 -20.29
CA GLU A 80 5.65 -17.29 -20.03
C GLU A 80 6.67 -16.48 -20.84
N SER A 81 7.84 -16.23 -20.26
CA SER A 81 8.89 -15.41 -20.87
C SER A 81 8.52 -13.94 -21.15
N SER A 82 7.41 -13.42 -20.61
CA SER A 82 7.04 -11.98 -20.75
C SER A 82 7.87 -11.03 -19.87
N GLY A 83 8.75 -11.55 -19.01
CA GLY A 83 9.61 -10.77 -18.12
C GLY A 83 9.08 -10.54 -16.71
N LYS A 84 8.06 -11.28 -16.25
CA LYS A 84 7.50 -11.15 -14.89
C LYS A 84 8.56 -11.29 -13.80
N THR A 85 9.31 -12.39 -13.84
CA THR A 85 10.39 -12.68 -12.88
C THR A 85 11.52 -11.67 -13.00
N THR A 86 11.90 -11.30 -14.23
CA THR A 86 12.91 -10.25 -14.49
C THR A 86 12.52 -8.91 -13.86
N LEU A 87 11.28 -8.47 -14.05
CA LEU A 87 10.77 -7.23 -13.45
C LEU A 87 10.77 -7.30 -11.92
N THR A 88 10.34 -8.44 -11.37
CA THR A 88 10.32 -8.68 -9.91
C THR A 88 11.72 -8.60 -9.32
N LEU A 89 12.71 -9.21 -9.98
CA LEU A 89 14.11 -9.15 -9.54
C LEU A 89 14.72 -7.74 -9.66
N HIS A 90 14.30 -6.95 -10.66
CA HIS A 90 14.67 -5.53 -10.72
C HIS A 90 14.11 -4.73 -9.55
N VAL A 91 12.83 -4.92 -9.19
CA VAL A 91 12.21 -4.29 -8.01
C VAL A 91 12.99 -4.65 -6.74
N VAL A 92 13.33 -5.94 -6.57
CA VAL A 92 14.15 -6.41 -5.44
C VAL A 92 15.50 -5.72 -5.42
N ALA A 93 16.20 -5.64 -6.56
CA ALA A 93 17.48 -4.95 -6.64
C ALA A 93 17.38 -3.46 -6.29
N GLU A 94 16.33 -2.77 -6.77
CA GLU A 94 16.08 -1.36 -6.44
C GLU A 94 15.79 -1.14 -4.95
N GLU A 95 15.07 -2.06 -4.29
CA GLU A 95 14.80 -1.96 -2.86
C GLU A 95 16.05 -2.26 -2.02
N GLN A 96 16.82 -3.29 -2.40
CA GLN A 96 18.08 -3.62 -1.73
C GLN A 96 19.11 -2.48 -1.82
N LYS A 97 19.16 -1.74 -2.94
CA LYS A 97 20.01 -0.54 -3.09
C LYS A 97 19.68 0.56 -2.08
N LYS A 98 18.42 0.64 -1.63
CA LYS A 98 17.96 1.56 -0.58
C LYS A 98 18.19 1.03 0.84
N GLY A 99 18.79 -0.15 0.98
CA GLY A 99 19.00 -0.85 2.25
C GLY A 99 17.77 -1.63 2.73
N GLY A 100 16.76 -1.83 1.88
CA GLY A 100 15.59 -2.65 2.21
C GLY A 100 15.93 -4.15 2.18
N VAL A 101 15.22 -4.91 3.01
CA VAL A 101 15.32 -6.37 3.06
C VAL A 101 14.23 -6.98 2.18
N CYS A 102 14.60 -7.94 1.33
CA CYS A 102 13.67 -8.60 0.42
C CYS A 102 13.62 -10.09 0.69
N ALA A 103 12.44 -10.67 0.44
CA ALA A 103 12.23 -12.12 0.43
C ALA A 103 11.66 -12.54 -0.92
N PHE A 104 12.06 -13.71 -1.39
CA PHE A 104 11.58 -14.32 -2.61
C PHE A 104 11.00 -15.70 -2.30
N VAL A 105 9.71 -15.89 -2.62
CA VAL A 105 9.04 -17.18 -2.49
C VAL A 105 9.00 -17.82 -3.87
N ASP A 106 9.88 -18.78 -4.10
CA ASP A 106 10.05 -19.47 -5.38
C ASP A 106 9.16 -20.73 -5.42
N ALA A 107 7.86 -20.52 -5.63
CA ALA A 107 6.91 -21.61 -5.81
C ALA A 107 7.07 -22.33 -7.18
N GLU A 108 7.77 -21.72 -8.14
CA GLU A 108 8.02 -22.32 -9.46
C GLU A 108 9.32 -23.15 -9.53
N HIS A 109 10.16 -23.08 -8.49
CA HIS A 109 11.45 -23.76 -8.41
C HIS A 109 12.36 -23.43 -9.62
N ALA A 110 12.24 -22.21 -10.15
CA ALA A 110 12.82 -21.81 -11.43
C ALA A 110 13.74 -20.58 -11.32
N LEU A 111 13.98 -20.06 -10.12
CA LEU A 111 14.85 -18.91 -9.93
C LEU A 111 16.31 -19.27 -10.26
N ASP A 112 16.92 -18.51 -11.17
CA ASP A 112 18.37 -18.58 -11.46
C ASP A 112 19.14 -17.53 -10.63
N PRO A 113 19.94 -17.93 -9.62
CA PRO A 113 20.71 -17.01 -8.81
C PRO A 113 21.74 -16.20 -9.62
N GLN A 114 22.35 -16.80 -10.65
CA GLN A 114 23.33 -16.11 -11.49
C GLN A 114 22.66 -15.00 -12.31
N TYR A 115 21.45 -15.24 -12.80
CA TYR A 115 20.67 -14.22 -13.48
C TYR A 115 20.25 -13.10 -12.52
N ALA A 116 19.71 -13.43 -11.33
CA ALA A 116 19.35 -12.45 -10.30
C ALA A 116 20.53 -11.54 -9.93
N LYS A 117 21.72 -12.12 -9.73
CA LYS A 117 22.95 -11.34 -9.45
C LYS A 117 23.30 -10.36 -10.56
N LYS A 118 23.15 -10.75 -11.83
CA LYS A 118 23.39 -9.87 -12.99
C LYS A 118 22.40 -8.72 -13.06
N LEU A 119 21.18 -8.90 -12.55
CA LEU A 119 20.18 -7.82 -12.46
C LEU A 119 20.43 -6.87 -11.28
N GLY A 120 21.44 -7.14 -10.45
CA GLY A 120 21.85 -6.29 -9.33
C GLY A 120 21.27 -6.72 -7.98
N VAL A 121 20.67 -7.91 -7.89
CA VAL A 121 20.20 -8.48 -6.63
C VAL A 121 21.42 -8.88 -5.78
N ASN A 122 21.42 -8.42 -4.52
CA ASN A 122 22.35 -8.91 -3.51
C ASN A 122 21.85 -10.26 -2.99
N LEU A 123 22.48 -11.33 -3.46
CA LEU A 123 22.11 -12.70 -3.09
C LEU A 123 22.44 -13.03 -1.63
N ASP A 124 23.44 -12.39 -1.04
CA ASP A 124 23.87 -12.70 0.32
C ASP A 124 22.81 -12.26 1.37
N GLU A 125 22.01 -11.26 1.01
CA GLU A 125 20.96 -10.66 1.85
C GLU A 125 19.54 -10.99 1.37
N LEU A 126 19.38 -11.77 0.29
CA LEU A 126 18.06 -12.15 -0.21
C LEU A 126 17.54 -13.36 0.57
N LEU A 127 16.43 -13.19 1.27
CA LEU A 127 15.73 -14.30 1.91
C LEU A 127 15.02 -15.13 0.83
N ILE A 128 15.14 -16.45 0.87
CA ILE A 128 14.50 -17.35 -0.09
C ILE A 128 13.68 -18.43 0.62
N SER A 129 12.50 -18.70 0.08
CA SER A 129 11.65 -19.83 0.47
C SER A 129 11.27 -20.63 -0.77
N GLN A 130 11.39 -21.96 -0.70
CA GLN A 130 10.88 -22.90 -1.70
C GLN A 130 9.88 -23.81 -0.99
N PRO A 131 8.60 -23.38 -0.92
CA PRO A 131 7.59 -24.11 -0.17
C PRO A 131 7.13 -25.37 -0.92
N ASP A 132 6.70 -26.38 -0.17
CA ASP A 132 6.18 -27.61 -0.75
C ASP A 132 4.71 -27.44 -1.20
N THR A 133 3.96 -26.52 -0.57
CA THR A 133 2.55 -26.23 -0.88
C THR A 133 2.24 -24.73 -0.82
N GLY A 134 1.09 -24.30 -1.34
CA GLY A 134 0.72 -22.87 -1.39
C GLY A 134 0.31 -22.26 -0.05
N GLU A 135 -0.06 -23.08 0.94
CA GLU A 135 -0.44 -22.63 2.29
C GLU A 135 0.76 -22.30 3.19
N GLN A 136 1.95 -22.78 2.82
CA GLN A 136 3.21 -22.61 3.56
C GLN A 136 3.90 -21.29 3.22
#